data_AF-A0A951S363-F1
#
_entry.id   AF-A0A951S363-F1
#
_cell.length_a   1.000
_cell.length_b   1.000
_cell.length_c   1.000
_cell.angle_alpha   90.00
_cell.angle_beta   90.00
_cell.angle_gamma   90.00
#
_symmetry.space_group_name_H-M   'P 1'
#
loop_
_entity.id
_entity.type
_entity.pdbx_description
1 polymer ?
#
loop_
_entity_poly.entity_id
_entity_poly.type
_entity_poly.pdbx_seq_one_letter_code
_entity_poly.pdbx_strand_id
1 'polypeptide(L)'
;MTQEEFDNAVTYLSNPGRNTLIEAELPNSSQIRFENLYANLTNNHPLPAMITEAPYYVWTPGTNKWGVELRLYFISDRNIPEALEELSVNNSRHGYEQYDKRINNNDFIYDLFTRGFVIGEQITGRIQ
;
A
#
# COMPACT_ATOMS: atom_id res chain seq x y z
N MET A 1 8.98 -13.00 -7.27
CA MET A 1 8.20 -13.69 -6.22
C MET A 1 7.31 -14.72 -6.90
N THR A 2 7.26 -15.94 -6.36
CA THR A 2 6.33 -17.00 -6.78
C THR A 2 4.93 -16.79 -6.20
N GLN A 3 3.94 -17.53 -6.67
CA GLN A 3 2.57 -17.44 -6.14
C GLN A 3 2.51 -17.83 -4.65
N GLU A 4 3.22 -18.89 -4.26
CA GLU A 4 3.29 -19.35 -2.86
C GLU A 4 3.94 -18.30 -1.95
N GLU A 5 5.05 -17.69 -2.41
CA GLU A 5 5.70 -16.59 -1.68
C GLU A 5 4.77 -15.38 -1.51
N PHE A 6 4.00 -15.05 -2.55
CA PHE A 6 3.01 -13.97 -2.49
C PHE A 6 1.88 -14.29 -1.51
N ASP A 7 1.35 -15.52 -1.52
CA ASP A 7 0.30 -15.95 -0.59
C ASP A 7 0.77 -15.93 0.87
N ASN A 8 2.03 -16.29 1.10
CA ASN A 8 2.67 -16.16 2.42
C ASN A 8 2.80 -14.70 2.84
N ALA A 9 3.22 -13.81 1.93
CA ALA A 9 3.28 -12.38 2.18
C ALA A 9 1.90 -11.79 2.52
N VAL A 10 0.86 -12.15 1.76
CA VAL A 10 -0.54 -11.74 2.01
C VAL A 10 -1.00 -12.18 3.40
N THR A 11 -0.76 -13.44 3.76
CA THR A 11 -1.15 -13.99 5.07
C THR A 11 -0.44 -13.25 6.20
N TYR A 12 0.86 -13.00 6.04
CA TYR A 12 1.65 -12.26 7.02
C TYR A 12 1.14 -10.82 7.18
N LEU A 13 0.96 -10.08 6.08
CA LEU A 13 0.52 -8.68 6.08
C LEU A 13 -0.93 -8.49 6.54
N SER A 14 -1.76 -9.53 6.44
CA SER A 14 -3.15 -9.52 6.91
C SER A 14 -3.28 -9.62 8.43
N ASN A 15 -2.20 -9.97 9.13
CA ASN A 15 -2.23 -10.01 10.60
C ASN A 15 -2.34 -8.58 11.17
N PRO A 16 -3.35 -8.28 12.00
CA PRO A 16 -3.54 -6.94 12.58
C PRO A 16 -2.32 -6.43 13.37
N GLY A 17 -1.52 -7.34 13.93
CA GLY A 17 -0.28 -7.00 14.62
C GLY A 17 0.84 -6.48 13.70
N ARG A 18 0.65 -6.46 12.38
CA ARG A 18 1.56 -5.79 11.41
C ARG A 18 1.18 -4.35 11.14
N ASN A 19 -0.04 -3.97 11.50
CA ASN A 19 -0.54 -2.61 11.29
C ASN A 19 -0.40 -2.12 9.83
N THR A 20 -0.55 -3.02 8.85
CA THR A 20 -0.28 -2.73 7.43
C THR A 20 -1.07 -1.51 6.95
N LEU A 21 -0.39 -0.59 6.27
CA LEU A 21 -0.95 0.65 5.72
C LEU A 21 -0.42 0.88 4.30
N ILE A 22 -1.32 1.22 3.37
CA ILE A 22 -0.94 1.60 2.00
C ILE A 22 -1.18 3.10 1.80
N GLU A 23 -0.17 3.78 1.27
CA GLU A 23 -0.19 5.16 0.80
C GLU A 23 -0.11 5.20 -0.73
N ALA A 24 -0.76 6.19 -1.33
CA ALA A 24 -0.65 6.50 -2.75
C ALA A 24 -0.35 8.00 -2.95
N GLU A 25 0.68 8.28 -3.75
CA GLU A 25 0.98 9.63 -4.25
C GLU A 25 1.00 9.65 -5.79
N LEU A 26 0.29 10.59 -6.41
CA LEU A 26 0.20 10.64 -7.87
C LEU A 26 0.08 12.06 -8.42
N PRO A 27 0.45 12.32 -9.69
CA PRO A 27 0.14 13.57 -10.37
C PRO A 27 -1.35 13.65 -10.66
N ASN A 28 -1.93 14.85 -10.61
CA ASN A 28 -3.32 15.09 -10.99
C ASN A 28 -3.69 14.49 -12.37
N SER A 29 -2.77 14.49 -13.34
CA SER A 29 -2.99 13.91 -14.67
C SER A 29 -3.27 12.39 -14.67
N SER A 30 -2.88 11.67 -13.62
CA SER A 30 -3.11 10.22 -13.49
C SER A 30 -4.30 9.87 -12.59
N GLN A 31 -4.94 10.87 -11.96
CA GLN A 31 -5.94 10.65 -10.93
C GLN A 31 -7.10 9.78 -11.39
N ILE A 32 -7.83 10.19 -12.43
CA ILE A 32 -8.99 9.45 -12.93
C ILE A 32 -8.63 8.02 -13.32
N ARG A 33 -7.48 7.82 -13.98
CA ARG A 33 -7.03 6.48 -14.38
C ARG A 33 -6.71 5.61 -13.17
N PHE A 34 -6.06 6.19 -12.17
CA PHE A 34 -5.73 5.49 -10.92
C PHE A 34 -6.99 5.13 -10.14
N GLU A 35 -7.92 6.07 -9.95
CA GLU A 35 -9.19 5.84 -9.24
C GLU A 35 -10.00 4.72 -9.89
N ASN A 36 -10.11 4.71 -11.23
CA ASN A 36 -10.80 3.64 -11.96
C ASN A 36 -10.11 2.28 -11.78
N LEU A 37 -8.77 2.24 -11.86
CA LEU A 37 -8.02 1.00 -11.64
C LEU A 37 -8.22 0.49 -10.21
N TYR A 38 -8.07 1.37 -9.22
CA TYR A 38 -8.25 1.05 -7.82
C TYR A 38 -9.66 0.51 -7.54
N ALA A 39 -10.70 1.18 -8.03
CA ALA A 39 -12.09 0.73 -7.89
C ALA A 39 -12.30 -0.67 -8.49
N ASN A 40 -11.72 -0.96 -9.66
CA ASN A 40 -11.80 -2.29 -10.27
C ASN A 40 -11.10 -3.37 -9.42
N LEU A 41 -9.91 -3.07 -8.87
CA LEU A 41 -9.13 -4.04 -8.10
C LEU A 41 -9.69 -4.29 -6.69
N THR A 42 -10.36 -3.29 -6.10
CA THR A 42 -10.86 -3.32 -4.71
C THR A 42 -12.37 -3.51 -4.60
N ASN A 43 -13.05 -3.87 -5.70
CA ASN A 43 -14.52 -4.02 -5.74
C ASN A 43 -15.27 -2.75 -5.29
N ASN A 44 -14.85 -1.60 -5.84
CA ASN A 44 -15.37 -0.25 -5.56
C ASN A 44 -15.23 0.20 -4.10
N HIS A 45 -14.21 -0.29 -3.39
CA HIS A 45 -13.89 0.27 -2.08
C HIS A 45 -13.56 1.77 -2.23
N PRO A 46 -14.09 2.65 -1.37
CA PRO A 46 -13.85 4.08 -1.49
C PRO A 46 -12.37 4.42 -1.22
N LEU A 47 -11.86 5.43 -1.94
CA LEU A 47 -10.60 6.08 -1.57
C LEU A 47 -10.82 7.07 -0.41
N PRO A 48 -9.77 7.41 0.35
CA PRO A 48 -9.83 8.51 1.31
C PRO A 48 -10.32 9.81 0.66
N ALA A 49 -11.24 10.52 1.31
CA ALA A 49 -11.85 11.74 0.77
C ALA A 49 -10.88 12.92 0.68
N MET A 50 -9.90 12.98 1.58
CA MET A 50 -8.85 14.00 1.59
C MET A 50 -7.76 13.58 0.60
N ILE A 51 -7.61 14.35 -0.48
CA ILE A 51 -6.66 14.06 -1.56
C ILE A 51 -5.37 14.89 -1.49
N THR A 52 -5.23 15.76 -0.49
CA THR A 52 -4.11 16.72 -0.37
C THR A 52 -3.17 16.36 0.77
N GLU A 53 -3.32 15.19 1.36
CA GLU A 53 -2.48 14.67 2.44
C GLU A 53 -2.44 13.15 2.41
N ALA A 54 -1.49 12.56 3.11
CA ALA A 54 -1.44 11.11 3.22
C ALA A 54 -2.70 10.60 3.94
N PRO A 55 -3.20 9.40 3.60
CA PRO A 55 -2.56 8.36 2.80
C PRO A 55 -2.86 8.43 1.29
N TYR A 56 -3.62 9.41 0.82
CA TYR A 56 -3.96 9.59 -0.59
C TYR A 56 -3.67 11.01 -1.05
N TYR A 57 -2.55 11.20 -1.74
CA TYR A 57 -2.09 12.53 -2.14
C TYR A 57 -2.06 12.69 -3.67
N VAL A 58 -2.81 13.66 -4.17
CA VAL A 58 -2.83 14.08 -5.57
C VAL A 58 -2.08 15.41 -5.69
N TRP A 59 -0.93 15.36 -6.35
CA TRP A 59 -0.11 16.54 -6.59
C TRP A 59 -0.82 17.52 -7.53
N THR A 60 -0.76 18.80 -7.18
CA THR A 60 -1.35 19.88 -7.97
C THR A 60 -0.76 19.93 -9.39
N PRO A 61 -1.55 20.36 -10.38
CA PRO A 61 -1.08 20.50 -11.76
C PRO A 61 0.20 21.32 -11.87
N GLY A 62 1.14 20.88 -12.70
CA GLY A 62 2.44 21.55 -12.92
C GLY A 62 3.52 21.18 -11.90
N THR A 63 3.22 20.41 -10.87
CA THR A 63 4.26 19.86 -10.00
C THR A 63 5.08 18.79 -10.72
N ASN A 64 6.38 18.72 -10.43
CA ASN A 64 7.31 17.74 -10.98
C ASN A 64 7.14 16.32 -10.37
N LYS A 65 5.90 15.82 -10.32
CA LYS A 65 5.58 14.45 -9.90
C LYS A 65 5.39 13.57 -11.12
N TRP A 66 6.14 12.48 -11.15
CA TRP A 66 6.10 11.51 -12.25
C TRP A 66 5.41 10.25 -11.76
N GLY A 67 4.36 9.85 -12.46
CA GLY A 67 3.67 8.57 -12.23
C GLY A 67 3.03 8.41 -10.85
N VAL A 68 2.36 7.27 -10.69
CA VAL A 68 1.79 6.83 -9.41
C VAL A 68 2.90 6.20 -8.59
N GLU A 69 3.01 6.57 -7.33
CA GLU A 69 3.86 5.92 -6.34
C GLU A 69 2.99 5.32 -5.25
N LEU A 70 3.07 4.00 -5.09
CA LEU A 70 2.46 3.27 -4.01
C LEU A 70 3.52 2.87 -2.99
N ARG A 71 3.17 2.97 -1.71
CA ARG A 71 4.03 2.56 -0.61
C ARG A 71 3.22 1.79 0.40
N LEU A 72 3.73 0.62 0.80
CA LEU A 72 3.16 -0.15 1.89
C LEU A 72 4.08 -0.03 3.10
N TYR A 73 3.51 0.20 4.28
CA TYR A 73 4.20 0.29 5.56
C TYR A 73 3.66 -0.78 6.51
N PHE A 74 4.53 -1.40 7.30
CA PHE A 74 4.13 -2.41 8.27
C PHE A 74 5.17 -2.55 9.40
N ILE A 75 4.77 -3.21 10.47
CA ILE A 75 5.61 -3.61 11.60
C ILE A 75 6.06 -5.05 11.36
N SER A 76 7.36 -5.29 11.32
CA SER A 76 7.94 -6.62 11.13
C SER A 76 8.21 -7.35 12.45
N ASP A 77 8.37 -8.67 12.38
CA ASP A 77 8.94 -9.49 13.44
C ASP A 77 9.89 -10.54 12.85
N ARG A 78 10.34 -11.47 13.68
CA ARG A 78 11.29 -12.53 13.30
C ARG A 78 10.69 -13.61 12.38
N ASN A 79 9.41 -13.55 12.07
CA ASN A 79 8.69 -14.50 11.22
C ASN A 79 8.29 -13.88 9.86
N ILE A 80 8.88 -12.74 9.50
CA ILE A 80 8.70 -12.16 8.16
C ILE A 80 9.10 -13.20 7.09
N PRO A 81 8.26 -13.45 6.06
CA PRO A 81 8.65 -14.32 4.94
C PRO A 81 9.86 -13.76 4.20
N GLU A 82 10.83 -14.61 3.86
CA GLU A 82 12.10 -14.21 3.22
C GLU A 82 11.87 -13.35 1.97
N ALA A 83 11.02 -13.80 1.04
CA ALA A 83 10.70 -13.04 -0.17
C ALA A 83 10.04 -11.66 0.11
N LEU A 84 9.29 -11.54 1.21
CA LEU A 84 8.72 -10.26 1.65
C LEU A 84 9.80 -9.37 2.29
N GLU A 85 10.71 -9.97 3.06
CA GLU A 85 11.84 -9.27 3.66
C GLU A 85 12.75 -8.68 2.59
N GLU A 86 13.12 -9.47 1.57
CA GLU A 86 13.94 -9.05 0.43
C GLU A 86 13.28 -7.93 -0.38
N LEU A 87 11.95 -7.95 -0.50
CA LEU A 87 11.18 -6.91 -1.18
C LEU A 87 11.08 -5.62 -0.34
N SER A 88 11.26 -5.73 0.97
CA SER A 88 11.12 -4.63 1.91
C SER A 88 12.43 -3.87 2.14
N VAL A 89 12.30 -2.61 2.51
CA VAL A 89 13.40 -1.79 3.02
C VAL A 89 13.06 -1.31 4.42
N ASN A 90 14.09 -0.97 5.20
CA ASN A 90 13.88 -0.28 6.47
C ASN A 90 13.20 1.07 6.20
N ASN A 91 12.19 1.38 6.99
CA ASN A 91 11.44 2.62 6.84
C ASN A 91 12.24 3.80 7.41
N SER A 92 12.21 4.91 6.69
CA SER A 92 12.79 6.20 7.08
C SER A 92 11.89 7.37 6.72
N ARG A 93 10.62 7.10 6.37
CA ARG A 93 9.65 8.11 5.98
C ARG A 93 9.18 8.88 7.21
N HIS A 94 9.30 10.21 7.13
CA HIS A 94 8.79 11.09 8.16
C HIS A 94 7.26 11.01 8.27
N GLY A 95 6.73 10.98 9.49
CA GLY A 95 5.31 10.82 9.80
C GLY A 95 4.81 9.37 9.80
N TYR A 96 5.72 8.41 9.57
CA TYR A 96 5.46 6.98 9.49
C TYR A 96 6.39 6.17 10.41
N GLU A 97 6.99 6.81 11.42
CA GLU A 97 8.01 6.22 12.29
C GLU A 97 7.49 5.04 13.14
N GLN A 98 6.18 4.86 13.24
CA GLN A 98 5.55 3.69 13.86
C GLN A 98 5.73 2.39 13.07
N TYR A 99 6.18 2.47 11.81
CA TYR A 99 6.47 1.33 10.94
C TYR A 99 7.97 1.15 10.77
N ASP A 100 8.46 -0.08 10.88
CA ASP A 100 9.88 -0.40 10.73
C ASP A 100 10.26 -0.81 9.29
N LYS A 101 9.29 -1.30 8.51
CA LYS A 101 9.47 -1.72 7.12
C LYS A 101 8.57 -0.97 6.16
N ARG A 102 9.07 -0.84 4.92
CA ARG A 102 8.36 -0.25 3.79
C ARG A 102 8.61 -1.03 2.51
N ILE A 103 7.61 -1.11 1.64
CA ILE A 103 7.73 -1.64 0.26
C ILE A 103 7.39 -0.51 -0.71
N ASN A 104 8.25 -0.32 -1.72
CA ASN A 104 8.08 0.65 -2.80
C ASN A 104 7.97 -0.09 -4.15
N ASN A 105 6.97 -0.95 -4.29
CA ASN A 105 6.75 -1.77 -5.48
C ASN A 105 5.28 -1.71 -5.89
N ASN A 106 4.99 -0.97 -6.96
CA ASN A 106 3.62 -0.75 -7.41
C ASN A 106 2.93 -2.05 -7.82
N ASP A 107 3.60 -2.94 -8.55
CA ASP A 107 3.01 -4.18 -9.07
C ASP A 107 2.57 -5.08 -7.90
N PHE A 108 3.45 -5.27 -6.91
CA PHE A 108 3.12 -6.00 -5.69
C PHE A 108 1.92 -5.39 -4.94
N ILE A 109 1.87 -4.06 -4.83
CA ILE A 109 0.78 -3.38 -4.12
C ILE A 109 -0.54 -3.45 -4.91
N TYR A 110 -0.49 -3.37 -6.24
CA TYR A 110 -1.68 -3.60 -7.08
C TYR A 110 -2.22 -5.03 -6.89
N ASP A 111 -1.34 -6.03 -6.82
CA ASP A 111 -1.76 -7.41 -6.54
C ASP A 111 -2.39 -7.53 -5.15
N LEU A 112 -1.89 -6.81 -4.14
CA LEU A 112 -2.52 -6.77 -2.80
C LEU A 112 -3.93 -6.19 -2.82
N PHE A 113 -4.23 -5.20 -3.68
CA PHE A 113 -5.59 -4.69 -3.81
C PHE A 113 -6.58 -5.80 -4.21
N THR A 114 -6.15 -6.72 -5.09
CA THR A 114 -6.97 -7.90 -5.47
C THR A 114 -7.20 -8.88 -4.31
N ARG A 115 -6.42 -8.75 -3.24
CA ARG A 115 -6.51 -9.56 -2.01
C ARG A 115 -7.21 -8.84 -0.86
N GLY A 116 -7.85 -7.70 -1.13
CA GLY A 116 -8.67 -6.96 -0.15
C GLY A 116 -7.91 -5.95 0.69
N PHE A 117 -6.63 -5.67 0.37
CA PHE A 117 -5.94 -4.52 0.94
C PHE A 117 -6.44 -3.23 0.29
N VAL A 118 -6.47 -2.13 1.04
CA VAL A 118 -7.01 -0.84 0.60
C VAL A 118 -6.13 0.31 1.07
N ILE A 119 -6.28 1.48 0.46
CA ILE A 119 -5.49 2.67 0.83
C ILE A 119 -6.04 3.28 2.11
N GLY A 120 -5.14 3.59 3.04
CA GLY A 120 -5.47 4.36 4.24
C GLY A 120 -6.17 3.63 5.37
N GLU A 121 -6.54 2.37 5.20
CA GLU A 121 -7.14 1.58 6.27
C GLU A 121 -6.12 0.57 6.82
N GLN A 122 -6.07 0.49 8.15
CA GLN A 122 -5.34 -0.56 8.83
C GLN A 122 -6.20 -1.83 8.85
N ILE A 123 -5.58 -3.00 8.68
CA ILE A 123 -6.32 -4.27 8.76
C ILE A 123 -6.73 -4.52 10.22
N THR A 124 -7.95 -4.11 10.56
CA THR A 124 -8.53 -4.27 11.90
C THR A 124 -9.31 -5.59 12.00
N GLY A 125 -8.64 -6.73 11.87
CA GLY A 125 -9.08 -8.04 12.39
C GLY A 125 -10.51 -8.54 12.10
N ARG A 126 -11.25 -7.96 11.16
CA ARG A 126 -12.59 -8.40 10.78
C ARG A 126 -12.57 -8.81 9.33
N ILE A 127 -12.08 -10.02 9.10
CA ILE A 127 -12.45 -10.78 7.92
C ILE A 127 -13.91 -11.23 8.20
N GLN A 128 -14.87 -10.72 7.42
CA GLN A 128 -16.24 -11.27 7.40
C GLN A 128 -16.26 -12.58 6.61
#